data_AF-A0A2E2MTQ7-F1
#
_entry.id   AF-A0A2E2MTQ7-F1
#
_cell.length_a   1.000
_cell.length_b   1.000
_cell.length_c   1.000
_cell.angle_alpha   90.00
_cell.angle_beta   90.00
_cell.angle_gamma   90.00
#
_symmetry.space_group_name_H-M   'P 1'
#
loop_
_entity.id
_entity.type
_entity.pdbx_description
1 polymer ?
#
loop_
_entity_poly.entity_id
_entity_poly.type
_entity_poly.pdbx_seq_one_letter_code
_entity_poly.pdbx_strand_id
1 'polypeptide(L)'
;MKIIKKSAIFSPCNQYRYSLSRIWNLEKKPALIVGLNPSTADETEDDPTIRRSIHYAHHWGFGGLIMANLFAFRATLPNDLKKAILPIGEDNNKYILKHQKESGIVVVAWGNDGVLHNRDKEVLKLIHNPMCLKLNKSGQPAHPLYQKKNLTPIRYSN
;
A
#
# COMPACT_ATOMS: atom_id res chain seq x y z
N MET A 1 7.35 19.20 -6.21
CA MET A 1 6.55 18.26 -7.03
C MET A 1 5.07 18.60 -6.87
N LYS A 2 4.31 18.77 -7.96
CA LYS A 2 2.87 19.06 -7.93
C LYS A 2 2.09 17.80 -8.30
N ILE A 3 1.09 17.43 -7.50
CA ILE A 3 0.16 16.34 -7.83
C ILE A 3 -0.85 16.86 -8.84
N ILE A 4 -1.01 16.16 -9.96
CA ILE A 4 -1.89 16.53 -11.08
C ILE A 4 -3.16 15.66 -11.15
N LYS A 5 -3.14 14.47 -10.53
CA LYS A 5 -4.32 13.60 -10.42
C LYS A 5 -4.37 12.94 -9.05
N LYS A 6 -5.53 13.02 -8.40
CA LYS A 6 -5.86 12.30 -7.17
C LYS A 6 -7.07 11.40 -7.45
N SER A 7 -7.07 10.19 -6.90
CA SER A 7 -8.22 9.28 -6.97
C SER A 7 -8.17 8.29 -5.82
N ALA A 8 -9.34 7.84 -5.38
CA ALA A 8 -9.49 6.70 -4.48
C ALA A 8 -10.63 5.83 -5.01
N ILE A 9 -10.50 4.52 -4.82
CA ILE A 9 -11.49 3.53 -5.27
C ILE A 9 -12.05 2.84 -4.04
N PHE A 10 -13.37 2.96 -3.86
CA PHE A 10 -14.10 2.40 -2.73
C PHE A 10 -15.11 1.35 -3.19
N SER A 11 -15.50 0.48 -2.27
CA SER A 11 -16.72 -0.33 -2.42
C SER A 11 -17.98 0.54 -2.44
N PRO A 12 -19.11 0.08 -3.01
CA PRO A 12 -20.39 0.81 -2.97
C PRO A 12 -20.87 1.18 -1.56
N CYS A 13 -20.57 0.34 -0.55
CA CYS A 13 -20.93 0.60 0.85
C CYS A 13 -19.93 1.51 1.59
N ASN A 14 -18.90 2.00 0.92
CA ASN A 14 -17.84 2.86 1.44
C ASN A 14 -17.02 2.31 2.64
N GLN A 15 -17.22 1.04 3.01
CA GLN A 15 -16.47 0.38 4.10
C GLN A 15 -15.08 -0.09 3.65
N TYR A 16 -14.89 -0.32 2.35
CA TYR A 16 -13.64 -0.80 1.80
C TYR A 16 -13.02 0.24 0.87
N ARG A 17 -11.72 0.50 1.03
CA ARG A 17 -10.91 1.27 0.08
C ARG A 17 -9.91 0.34 -0.60
N TYR A 18 -10.16 0.06 -1.86
CA TYR A 18 -9.31 -0.83 -2.65
C TYR A 18 -8.00 -0.18 -3.05
N SER A 19 -8.02 1.12 -3.38
CA SER A 19 -6.78 1.85 -3.63
C SER A 19 -6.93 3.36 -3.48
N LEU A 20 -5.79 4.03 -3.36
CA LEU A 20 -5.61 5.48 -3.42
C LEU A 20 -4.44 5.79 -4.34
N SER A 21 -4.58 6.78 -5.22
CA SER A 21 -3.51 7.20 -6.12
C SER A 21 -3.25 8.71 -6.06
N ARG A 22 -1.97 9.04 -6.26
CA ARG A 22 -1.43 10.40 -6.37
C ARG A 22 -0.43 10.41 -7.53
N ILE A 23 -0.76 11.06 -8.63
CA ILE A 23 0.07 11.10 -9.84
C ILE A 23 0.60 12.51 -10.05
N TRP A 24 1.88 12.64 -10.40
CA TRP A 24 2.57 13.91 -10.68
C TRP A 24 3.30 13.92 -12.02
N ASN A 25 3.52 12.77 -12.66
CA ASN A 25 4.08 12.66 -14.01
C ASN A 25 3.44 11.47 -14.75
N LEU A 26 2.78 11.74 -15.88
CA LEU A 26 2.08 10.72 -16.69
C LEU A 26 3.01 9.92 -17.62
N GLU A 27 4.22 10.42 -17.88
CA GLU A 27 5.22 9.75 -18.73
C GLU A 27 5.98 8.65 -17.98
N LYS A 28 5.81 8.57 -16.66
CA LYS A 28 6.48 7.59 -15.81
C LYS A 28 5.45 6.72 -15.08
N LYS A 29 5.75 5.42 -14.98
CA LYS A 29 4.92 4.50 -14.18
C LYS A 29 4.90 4.94 -12.70
N PRO A 30 3.80 4.70 -11.98
CA PRO A 30 3.75 4.88 -10.53
C PRO A 30 4.44 3.73 -9.78
N ALA A 31 4.76 3.95 -8.51
CA ALA A 31 5.09 2.89 -7.56
C ALA A 31 3.82 2.40 -6.87
N LEU A 32 3.66 1.08 -6.77
CA LEU A 32 2.64 0.47 -5.91
C LEU A 32 3.25 0.21 -4.53
N ILE A 33 2.60 0.68 -3.48
CA ILE A 33 2.91 0.31 -2.09
C ILE A 33 1.73 -0.45 -1.49
N VAL A 34 2.01 -1.62 -0.93
CA VAL A 34 1.01 -2.49 -0.29
C VAL A 34 1.17 -2.41 1.23
N GLY A 35 0.26 -1.70 1.88
CA GLY A 35 0.18 -1.54 3.34
C GLY A 35 -0.69 -2.59 4.01
N LEU A 36 -0.98 -2.40 5.30
CA LEU A 36 -1.81 -3.32 6.09
C LEU A 36 -3.30 -3.14 5.76
N ASN A 37 -3.84 -1.96 6.08
CA ASN A 37 -5.23 -1.60 5.87
C ASN A 37 -5.35 -0.07 5.68
N PRO A 38 -6.39 0.41 4.99
CA PRO A 38 -6.66 1.83 4.89
C PRO A 38 -7.10 2.40 6.24
N SER A 39 -6.49 3.53 6.61
CA SER A 39 -6.98 4.45 7.65
C SER A 39 -8.10 5.34 7.09
N THR A 40 -8.54 6.34 7.87
CA THR A 40 -9.49 7.37 7.43
C THR A 40 -8.99 8.28 6.32
N ALA A 41 -7.72 8.21 5.87
CA ALA A 41 -7.22 9.07 4.78
C ALA A 41 -8.20 9.07 3.59
N ASP A 42 -8.89 10.19 3.43
CA ASP A 42 -9.93 10.43 2.45
C ASP A 42 -9.32 11.10 1.21
N GLU A 43 -10.14 11.31 0.19
CA GLU A 43 -9.72 11.97 -1.06
C GLU A 43 -9.10 13.36 -0.88
N THR A 44 -9.28 14.01 0.27
CA THR A 44 -8.89 15.39 0.53
C THR A 44 -7.51 15.51 1.19
N GLU A 45 -7.21 14.73 2.24
CA GLU A 45 -5.96 14.87 3.01
C GLU A 45 -5.07 13.63 3.03
N ASP A 46 -3.77 13.84 2.72
CA ASP A 46 -2.76 12.79 2.76
C ASP A 46 -2.25 12.62 4.19
N ASP A 47 -2.49 11.46 4.80
CA ASP A 47 -1.97 11.11 6.13
C ASP A 47 -0.43 10.97 6.14
N PRO A 48 0.22 10.88 7.33
CA PRO A 48 1.68 10.76 7.41
C PRO A 48 2.27 9.59 6.61
N THR A 49 1.54 8.47 6.50
CA THR A 49 1.94 7.29 5.73
C THR A 49 1.92 7.60 4.24
N ILE A 50 0.85 8.21 3.73
CA ILE A 50 0.74 8.60 2.33
C ILE A 50 1.82 9.62 1.96
N ARG A 51 2.04 10.66 2.78
CA ARG A 51 3.09 11.65 2.53
C ARG A 51 4.48 11.02 2.46
N ARG A 52 4.77 10.08 3.36
CA ARG A 52 6.02 9.32 3.36
C ARG A 52 6.15 8.45 2.11
N SER A 53 5.09 7.77 1.72
CA SER A 53 5.03 6.92 0.52
C SER A 53 5.19 7.74 -0.77
N ILE A 54 4.61 8.94 -0.85
CA ILE A 54 4.81 9.88 -1.96
C ILE A 54 6.29 10.26 -2.05
N HIS A 55 6.91 10.60 -0.92
CA HIS A 55 8.33 10.95 -0.88
C HIS A 55 9.21 9.82 -1.43
N TYR A 56 8.98 8.59 -0.98
CA TYR A 56 9.70 7.42 -1.48
C TYR A 56 9.52 7.22 -2.99
N ALA A 57 8.28 7.15 -3.46
CA ALA A 57 7.99 6.94 -4.87
C ALA A 57 8.61 8.02 -5.76
N HIS A 58 8.57 9.29 -5.32
CA HIS A 58 9.23 10.39 -6.01
C HIS A 58 10.76 10.27 -5.96
N HIS A 59 11.34 9.94 -4.80
CA HIS A 59 12.78 9.77 -4.63
C HIS A 59 13.35 8.64 -5.51
N TRP A 60 12.58 7.56 -5.71
CA TRP A 60 12.94 6.47 -6.61
C TRP A 60 12.70 6.78 -8.10
N GLY A 61 12.19 7.97 -8.42
CA GLY A 61 12.03 8.44 -9.79
C GLY A 61 10.73 8.03 -10.48
N PHE A 62 9.72 7.53 -9.76
CA PHE A 62 8.41 7.17 -10.33
C PHE A 62 7.51 8.39 -10.57
N GLY A 63 6.49 8.21 -11.41
CA GLY A 63 5.53 9.26 -11.79
C GLY A 63 4.34 9.42 -10.86
N GLY A 64 4.21 8.55 -9.87
CA GLY A 64 3.11 8.57 -8.92
C GLY A 64 3.24 7.52 -7.82
N LEU A 65 2.31 7.61 -6.86
CA LEU A 65 2.04 6.61 -5.85
C LEU A 65 0.68 5.97 -6.13
N ILE A 66 0.63 4.65 -6.05
CA ILE A 66 -0.60 3.89 -5.81
C ILE A 66 -0.44 3.19 -4.47
N MET A 67 -1.41 3.36 -3.58
CA MET A 67 -1.49 2.69 -2.30
C MET A 67 -2.60 1.63 -2.36
N ALA A 68 -2.25 0.38 -2.16
CA ALA A 68 -3.16 -0.74 -1.90
C ALA A 68 -2.86 -1.32 -0.51
N ASN A 69 -3.65 -2.30 -0.06
CA ASN A 69 -3.49 -2.87 1.27
C ASN A 69 -3.80 -4.37 1.28
N LEU A 70 -3.24 -5.11 2.24
CA LEU A 70 -3.59 -6.51 2.50
C LEU A 70 -5.10 -6.66 2.74
N PHE A 71 -5.67 -5.73 3.49
CA PHE A 71 -7.08 -5.65 3.83
C PHE A 71 -7.66 -4.34 3.31
N ALA A 72 -8.79 -4.37 2.59
CA ALA A 72 -9.43 -3.15 2.10
C ALA A 72 -10.32 -2.49 3.15
N PHE A 73 -10.66 -3.19 4.25
CA PHE A 73 -11.53 -2.64 5.28
C PHE A 73 -10.90 -1.42 5.96
N ARG A 74 -11.66 -0.32 6.00
CA ARG A 74 -11.23 0.95 6.57
C ARG A 74 -11.31 0.88 8.09
N ALA A 75 -10.16 0.99 8.74
CA ALA A 75 -10.03 0.97 10.19
C ALA A 75 -8.85 1.84 10.63
N THR A 76 -9.09 2.74 11.57
CA THR A 76 -8.01 3.58 12.15
C THR A 76 -7.27 2.83 13.26
N LEU A 77 -7.99 2.04 14.05
CA LEU A 77 -7.41 1.29 15.16
C LEU A 77 -7.09 -0.16 14.72
N PRO A 78 -5.90 -0.69 15.05
CA PRO A 78 -5.54 -2.08 14.73
C PRO A 78 -6.54 -3.12 15.26
N ASN A 79 -7.18 -2.84 16.39
CA ASN A 79 -8.17 -3.73 16.99
C ASN A 79 -9.47 -3.82 16.17
N ASP A 80 -9.83 -2.77 15.43
CA ASP A 80 -11.06 -2.79 14.61
C ASP A 80 -10.86 -3.67 13.38
N LEU A 81 -9.67 -3.64 12.78
CA LEU A 81 -9.29 -4.58 11.71
C LEU A 81 -9.37 -6.03 12.18
N LYS A 82 -8.86 -6.33 13.38
CA LYS A 82 -8.85 -7.68 13.96
C LYS A 82 -10.27 -8.21 14.27
N LYS A 83 -11.23 -7.31 14.49
CA LYS A 83 -12.63 -7.64 14.79
C LYS A 83 -13.53 -7.67 13.55
N ALA A 84 -13.05 -7.16 12.41
CA ALA A 84 -13.84 -7.13 11.19
C ALA A 84 -14.10 -8.54 10.67
N ILE A 85 -15.35 -8.82 10.27
CA ILE A 85 -15.77 -10.16 9.81
C ILE A 85 -15.23 -10.45 8.41
N LEU A 86 -15.22 -9.45 7.52
CA LEU A 86 -14.78 -9.58 6.13
C LEU A 86 -13.69 -8.55 5.78
N PRO A 87 -12.53 -8.55 6.48
CA PRO A 87 -11.57 -7.44 6.41
C PRO A 87 -10.91 -7.28 5.03
N ILE A 88 -10.89 -8.35 4.22
CA ILE A 88 -10.19 -8.37 2.94
C ILE A 88 -10.87 -7.44 1.93
N GLY A 89 -12.22 -7.47 1.84
CA GLY A 89 -12.99 -6.85 0.77
C GLY A 89 -12.97 -7.67 -0.52
N GLU A 90 -14.15 -7.90 -1.11
CA GLU A 90 -14.37 -8.84 -2.21
C GLU A 90 -13.48 -8.58 -3.44
N ASP A 91 -13.37 -7.32 -3.88
CA ASP A 91 -12.54 -6.97 -5.05
C ASP A 91 -11.06 -6.69 -4.71
N ASN A 92 -10.60 -6.82 -3.46
CA ASN A 92 -9.29 -6.31 -3.08
C ASN A 92 -8.13 -6.96 -3.87
N ASN A 93 -8.16 -8.28 -4.04
CA ASN A 93 -7.17 -9.00 -4.85
C ASN A 93 -7.14 -8.53 -6.30
N LYS A 94 -8.30 -8.23 -6.88
CA LYS A 94 -8.43 -7.72 -8.26
C LYS A 94 -7.74 -6.36 -8.40
N TYR A 95 -7.89 -5.46 -7.42
CA TYR A 95 -7.22 -4.16 -7.46
C TYR A 95 -5.72 -4.25 -7.21
N ILE A 96 -5.25 -5.15 -6.32
CA ILE A 96 -3.81 -5.40 -6.14
C ILE A 96 -3.18 -5.87 -7.46
N LEU A 97 -3.79 -6.87 -8.11
CA LEU A 97 -3.31 -7.41 -9.40
C LEU A 97 -3.34 -6.36 -10.52
N LYS A 98 -4.40 -5.55 -10.58
CA LYS A 98 -4.52 -4.45 -11.54
C LYS A 98 -3.39 -3.45 -11.36
N HIS A 99 -3.19 -2.95 -10.14
CA HIS A 99 -2.21 -1.90 -9.88
C HIS A 99 -0.77 -2.40 -9.98
N GLN A 100 -0.52 -3.67 -9.68
CA GLN A 100 0.79 -4.28 -9.96
C GLN A 100 1.16 -4.16 -11.45
N LYS A 101 0.22 -4.39 -12.37
CA LYS A 101 0.47 -4.29 -13.82
C LYS A 101 0.74 -2.85 -14.27
N GLU A 102 0.09 -1.88 -13.63
CA GLU A 102 0.23 -0.44 -13.91
C GLU A 102 1.55 0.13 -13.37
N SER A 103 2.10 -0.48 -12.32
CA SER A 103 3.26 0.04 -11.61
C SER A 103 4.61 -0.44 -12.15
N GLY A 104 5.63 0.39 -11.95
CA GLY A 104 7.02 0.03 -12.27
C GLY A 104 7.74 -0.72 -11.15
N ILE A 105 7.17 -0.70 -9.94
CA ILE A 105 7.66 -1.42 -8.76
C ILE A 105 6.49 -1.75 -7.84
N VAL A 106 6.60 -2.87 -7.11
CA VAL A 106 5.69 -3.22 -6.02
C VAL A 106 6.49 -3.30 -4.72
N VAL A 107 6.16 -2.44 -3.77
CA VAL A 107 6.79 -2.40 -2.44
C VAL A 107 5.79 -2.84 -1.39
N VAL A 108 6.13 -3.88 -0.64
CA VAL A 108 5.36 -4.37 0.50
C VAL A 108 5.81 -3.66 1.78
N ALA A 109 4.87 -3.23 2.62
CA ALA A 109 5.16 -2.40 3.79
C ALA A 109 4.06 -2.46 4.88
N TRP A 110 3.48 -3.65 5.10
CA TRP A 110 2.34 -3.86 5.99
C TRP A 110 2.67 -4.04 7.48
N GLY A 111 3.95 -4.07 7.88
CA GLY A 111 4.34 -4.20 9.28
C GLY A 111 4.05 -5.60 9.86
N ASN A 112 4.15 -5.74 11.18
CA ASN A 112 4.11 -7.07 11.82
C ASN A 112 2.74 -7.75 11.75
N ASP A 113 1.65 -6.99 11.70
CA ASP A 113 0.30 -7.54 11.67
C ASP A 113 -0.11 -8.09 10.29
N GLY A 114 0.78 -8.09 9.28
CA GLY A 114 0.48 -8.71 7.98
C GLY A 114 0.19 -10.21 8.04
N VAL A 115 0.68 -10.89 9.08
CA VAL A 115 0.41 -12.31 9.35
C VAL A 115 -1.02 -12.59 9.74
N LEU A 116 -1.82 -11.56 10.04
CA LEU A 116 -3.24 -11.72 10.37
C LEU A 116 -3.94 -12.54 9.28
N HIS A 117 -4.58 -13.63 9.67
CA HIS A 117 -5.23 -14.59 8.75
C HIS A 117 -4.31 -15.16 7.64
N ASN A 118 -2.98 -15.16 7.82
CA ASN A 118 -1.99 -15.50 6.79
C ASN A 118 -2.12 -14.65 5.51
N ARG A 119 -2.63 -13.43 5.63
CA ARG A 119 -2.97 -12.60 4.48
C ARG A 119 -1.75 -12.15 3.69
N ASP A 120 -0.63 -11.91 4.38
CA ASP A 120 0.67 -11.67 3.76
C ASP A 120 1.05 -12.77 2.74
N LYS A 121 0.96 -14.04 3.14
CA LYS A 121 1.31 -15.19 2.28
C LYS A 121 0.41 -15.29 1.06
N GLU A 122 -0.89 -15.03 1.21
CA GLU A 122 -1.82 -15.02 0.08
C GLU A 122 -1.46 -13.94 -0.94
N VAL A 123 -1.22 -12.72 -0.46
CA VAL A 123 -0.90 -11.58 -1.33
C VAL A 123 0.47 -11.74 -1.98
N LEU A 124 1.44 -12.34 -1.27
CA LEU A 124 2.75 -12.65 -1.84
C LEU A 124 2.68 -13.64 -3.01
N LYS A 125 1.70 -14.55 -3.04
CA LYS A 125 1.46 -15.43 -4.20
C LYS A 125 0.93 -14.67 -5.42
N LEU A 126 0.33 -13.49 -5.23
CA LEU A 126 -0.21 -12.63 -6.28
C LEU A 126 0.84 -11.64 -6.82
N ILE A 127 1.83 -11.28 -5.99
CA ILE A 127 2.80 -10.24 -6.30
C ILE A 127 4.06 -10.81 -6.95
N HIS A 128 4.49 -10.21 -8.06
CA HIS A 128 5.75 -10.53 -8.73
C HIS A 128 6.87 -9.61 -8.25
N ASN A 129 8.04 -10.19 -7.94
CA ASN A 129 9.23 -9.45 -7.50
C ASN A 129 8.94 -8.43 -6.39
N PRO A 130 8.33 -8.83 -5.26
CA PRO A 130 8.04 -7.91 -4.18
C PRO A 130 9.33 -7.28 -3.65
N MET A 131 9.30 -5.98 -3.45
CA MET A 131 10.37 -5.21 -2.82
C MET A 131 9.91 -4.76 -1.43
N CYS A 132 10.82 -4.39 -0.54
CA CYS A 132 10.49 -3.78 0.75
C CYS A 132 11.51 -2.70 1.09
N LEU A 133 11.16 -1.83 2.04
CA LEU A 133 12.10 -0.83 2.56
C LEU A 133 13.14 -1.46 3.49
N LYS A 134 12.69 -2.40 4.31
CA LYS A 134 13.42 -3.06 5.39
C LYS A 134 12.59 -4.23 5.91
N LEU A 135 13.24 -5.22 6.50
CA LEU A 135 12.59 -6.27 7.28
C LEU A 135 12.62 -5.92 8.78
N ASN A 136 11.50 -6.15 9.45
CA ASN A 136 11.43 -6.16 10.91
C ASN A 136 12.12 -7.43 11.47
N LYS A 137 12.35 -7.47 12.79
CA LYS A 137 12.87 -8.67 13.46
C LYS A 137 11.98 -9.91 13.26
N SER A 138 10.70 -9.71 13.00
CA SER A 138 9.70 -10.74 12.67
C SER A 138 9.81 -11.30 11.25
N GLY A 139 10.68 -10.74 10.40
CA GLY A 139 10.73 -11.04 8.96
C GLY A 139 9.67 -10.29 8.13
N GLN A 140 8.74 -9.58 8.76
CA GLN A 140 7.71 -8.81 8.04
C GLN A 140 8.27 -7.49 7.47
N PRO A 141 7.75 -6.99 6.35
CA PRO A 141 8.22 -5.74 5.77
C PRO A 141 7.82 -4.54 6.64
N ALA A 142 8.79 -3.68 6.93
CA ALA A 142 8.62 -2.56 7.83
C ALA A 142 7.62 -1.52 7.27
N HIS A 143 6.76 -0.99 8.14
CA HIS A 143 5.85 0.10 7.82
C HIS A 143 6.63 1.37 7.44
N PRO A 144 6.22 2.15 6.41
CA PRO A 144 7.06 3.19 5.82
C PRO A 144 7.27 4.40 6.73
N LEU A 145 6.27 4.74 7.56
CA LEU A 145 6.18 6.01 8.30
C LEU A 145 7.46 6.36 9.08
N TYR A 146 8.00 5.37 9.80
CA TYR A 146 9.15 5.54 10.71
C TYR A 146 10.50 5.15 10.09
N GLN A 147 10.55 4.86 8.79
CA GLN A 147 11.79 4.52 8.11
C GLN A 147 12.54 5.78 7.62
N LYS A 148 13.85 5.64 7.36
CA LYS A 148 14.70 6.73 6.85
C LYS A 148 14.23 7.16 5.46
N LYS A 149 14.10 8.47 5.24
CA LYS A 149 13.52 9.06 4.01
C LYS A 149 14.23 8.66 2.70
N ASN A 150 15.51 8.32 2.75
CA ASN A 150 16.36 8.03 1.59
C ASN A 150 16.61 6.53 1.37
N LEU A 151 15.79 5.64 1.95
CA LEU A 151 15.90 4.23 1.66
C LEU A 151 15.56 3.93 0.20
N THR A 152 16.35 3.05 -0.41
CA THR A 152 16.05 2.41 -1.68
C THR A 152 15.41 1.05 -1.42
N PRO A 153 14.45 0.60 -2.26
CA PRO A 153 13.81 -0.69 -2.08
C PRO A 153 14.83 -1.82 -2.25
N ILE A 154 14.74 -2.83 -1.39
CA ILE A 154 15.50 -4.08 -1.48
C ILE A 154 14.54 -5.23 -1.80
N ARG A 155 15.05 -6.32 -2.38
CA ARG A 155 14.23 -7.49 -2.68
C ARG A 155 13.65 -8.06 -1.39
N TYR A 156 12.33 -8.24 -1.35
CA TYR A 156 11.68 -8.96 -0.27
C TYR A 156 11.95 -10.45 -0.46
N SER A 157 12.70 -11.02 0.50
CA SER A 157 13.15 -12.42 0.50
C SER A 157 12.72 -13.02 1.83
N ASN A 158 11.47 -13.47 1.87
CA ASN A 158 10.89 -14.18 3.00
C ASN A 158 9.91 -15.23 2.48
#